data_AF-A0A0C2WNK1-F1
#
_entry.id   AF-A0A0C2WNK1-F1
#
_cell.length_a   1.000
_cell.length_b   1.000
_cell.length_c   1.000
_cell.angle_alpha   90.00
_cell.angle_beta   90.00
_cell.angle_gamma   90.00
#
_symmetry.space_group_name_H-M   'P 1'
#
loop_
_entity.id
_entity.type
_entity.pdbx_description
1 polymer ?
#
loop_
_entity_poly.entity_id
_entity_poly.type
_entity_poly.pdbx_seq_one_letter_code
_entity_poly.pdbx_strand_id
1 'polypeptide(L)'
;INCIADRYTRSMLQFMVGYPLYEPEPFSEFSKEYLRKGVNIGDIGFVREDGTFDFLFNICPTENGLLNPPNLPVGFLFQSVECISSYLLRRPGKYMCKGSEGAILVLPEGAIQDDAISTGRFEDLAKLRGVEWYEYAKFRGRNISNGSLYLVTSFTKCTQWGIALF
;
A
#
# COMPACT_ATOMS: atom_id res chain seq x y z
N ILE A 1 6.08 14.41 19.60
CA ILE A 1 6.33 12.98 19.92
C ILE A 1 6.36 12.29 18.56
N ASN A 2 7.53 11.92 18.04
CA ASN A 2 7.62 11.17 16.78
C ASN A 2 7.63 9.69 17.16
N CYS A 3 6.62 8.94 16.74
CA CYS A 3 6.56 7.52 17.07
C CYS A 3 7.63 6.73 16.29
N ILE A 4 7.87 5.49 16.68
CA ILE A 4 8.83 4.60 16.01
C ILE A 4 8.48 4.44 14.52
N ALA A 5 7.18 4.35 14.21
CA ALA A 5 6.67 4.28 12.85
C ALA A 5 7.04 5.54 12.03
N ASP A 6 6.85 6.74 12.59
CA ASP A 6 7.20 8.00 11.91
C ASP A 6 8.67 8.06 11.53
N ARG A 7 9.56 7.65 12.45
CA ARG A 7 11.01 7.67 12.21
C ARG A 7 11.41 6.66 11.14
N TYR A 8 10.84 5.45 11.18
CA TYR A 8 11.02 4.44 10.14
C TYR A 8 10.57 4.97 8.78
N THR A 9 9.33 5.46 8.70
CA THR A 9 8.74 5.92 7.45
C THR A 9 9.51 7.09 6.87
N ARG A 10 9.85 8.12 7.66
CA ARG A 10 10.62 9.27 7.18
C ARG A 10 12.02 8.90 6.68
N SER A 11 12.68 7.96 7.36
CA SER A 11 14.02 7.49 6.95
C SER A 11 13.95 6.74 5.62
N MET A 12 12.92 5.90 5.46
CA MET A 12 12.76 5.04 4.27
C MET A 12 12.17 5.80 3.07
N LEU A 13 11.36 6.84 3.28
CA LEU A 13 10.80 7.68 2.21
C LEU A 13 11.86 8.38 1.35
N GLN A 14 13.07 8.59 1.89
CA GLN A 14 14.19 9.19 1.16
C GLN A 14 14.64 8.34 -0.05
N PHE A 15 14.35 7.04 -0.05
CA PHE A 15 14.68 6.17 -1.16
C PHE A 15 13.72 6.29 -2.35
N MET A 16 12.55 6.93 -2.16
CA MET A 16 11.56 7.16 -3.22
C MET A 16 11.10 5.90 -3.98
N VAL A 17 11.07 4.75 -3.29
CA VAL A 17 10.66 3.44 -3.85
C VAL A 17 9.23 3.04 -3.44
N GLY A 18 8.40 4.02 -3.07
CA GLY A 18 7.05 3.80 -2.54
C GLY A 18 6.92 4.24 -1.08
N TYR A 19 5.76 3.95 -0.48
CA TYR A 19 5.50 4.27 0.92
C TYR A 19 5.87 3.10 1.85
N PRO A 20 6.82 3.28 2.79
CA PRO A 20 7.21 2.24 3.74
C PRO A 20 6.17 2.08 4.85
N LEU A 21 5.61 0.87 4.97
CA LEU A 21 4.71 0.50 6.06
C LEU A 21 5.53 0.03 7.27
N TYR A 22 5.23 0.59 8.44
CA TYR A 22 5.83 0.14 9.70
C TYR A 22 5.21 -1.19 10.16
N GLU A 23 3.89 -1.34 9.99
CA GLU A 23 3.17 -2.60 10.17
C GLU A 23 2.68 -3.08 8.78
N PRO A 24 3.38 -4.05 8.15
CA PRO A 24 3.02 -4.51 6.83
C PRO A 24 1.80 -5.44 6.80
N GLU A 25 1.34 -5.98 7.94
CA GLU A 25 0.08 -6.73 8.00
C GLU A 25 -1.10 -5.76 7.88
N PRO A 26 -1.87 -5.77 6.78
CA PRO A 26 -2.88 -4.75 6.56
C PRO A 26 -4.15 -5.03 7.36
N PHE A 27 -4.99 -4.00 7.49
CA PHE A 27 -6.30 -4.10 8.10
C PHE A 27 -7.40 -4.19 7.03
N SER A 28 -8.38 -5.07 7.24
CA SER A 28 -9.60 -5.16 6.42
C SER A 28 -10.79 -5.59 7.27
N GLU A 29 -11.89 -4.85 7.20
CA GLU A 29 -13.14 -5.22 7.89
C GLU A 29 -13.90 -6.35 7.20
N PHE A 30 -13.65 -6.56 5.90
CA PHE A 30 -14.56 -7.33 5.04
C PHE A 30 -14.00 -8.64 4.55
N SER A 31 -12.68 -8.68 4.35
CA SER A 31 -12.07 -9.78 3.60
C SER A 31 -10.96 -10.41 4.42
N LYS A 32 -11.27 -11.57 5.02
CA LYS A 32 -10.24 -12.46 5.57
C LYS A 32 -9.29 -12.96 4.49
N GLU A 33 -9.75 -13.02 3.24
CA GLU A 33 -8.90 -13.35 2.09
C GLU A 33 -7.88 -12.23 1.84
N TYR A 34 -8.29 -10.97 1.96
CA TYR A 34 -7.39 -9.82 1.83
C TYR A 34 -6.26 -9.85 2.87
N LEU A 35 -6.54 -10.21 4.13
CA LEU A 35 -5.50 -10.37 5.16
C LEU A 35 -4.40 -11.36 4.76
N ARG A 36 -4.74 -12.39 3.96
CA ARG A 36 -3.76 -13.36 3.44
C ARG A 36 -3.01 -12.86 2.21
N LYS A 37 -3.66 -12.06 1.37
CA LYS A 37 -3.08 -11.54 0.13
C LYS A 37 -2.21 -10.31 0.36
N GLY A 38 -2.48 -9.55 1.41
CA GLY A 38 -1.83 -8.27 1.66
C GLY A 38 -2.29 -7.19 0.67
N VAL A 39 -1.61 -6.04 0.70
CA VAL A 39 -1.82 -4.90 -0.21
C VAL A 39 -1.54 -5.31 -1.67
N ASN A 40 -2.36 -4.89 -2.62
CA ASN A 40 -2.26 -5.18 -4.05
C ASN A 40 -2.43 -3.92 -4.90
N ILE A 41 -1.98 -4.01 -6.15
CA ILE A 41 -2.27 -3.02 -7.18
C ILE A 41 -3.79 -2.81 -7.28
N GLY A 42 -4.20 -1.55 -7.33
CA GLY A 42 -5.60 -1.14 -7.35
C GLY A 42 -6.22 -0.91 -5.97
N ASP A 43 -5.52 -1.23 -4.88
CA ASP A 43 -6.07 -0.95 -3.56
C ASP A 43 -6.20 0.55 -3.32
N ILE A 44 -7.36 0.93 -2.81
CA ILE A 44 -7.65 2.23 -2.24
C ILE A 44 -7.69 2.07 -0.73
N GLY A 45 -6.92 2.90 -0.03
CA GLY A 45 -6.82 2.83 1.41
C GLY A 45 -6.04 3.99 1.99
N PHE A 46 -5.71 3.90 3.27
CA PHE A 46 -4.89 4.90 3.95
C PHE A 46 -4.02 4.24 5.02
N VAL A 47 -2.92 4.91 5.38
CA VAL A 47 -2.03 4.43 6.45
C VAL A 47 -2.51 5.00 7.78
N ARG A 48 -2.74 4.12 8.75
CA ARG A 48 -3.18 4.46 10.10
C ARG A 48 -2.00 4.93 10.95
N GLU A 49 -2.29 5.51 12.12
CA GLU A 49 -1.26 5.97 13.07
C GLU A 49 -0.36 4.84 13.59
N ASP A 50 -0.86 3.61 13.63
CA ASP A 50 -0.09 2.41 14.00
C ASP A 50 0.82 1.90 12.87
N GLY A 51 0.77 2.52 11.69
CA GLY A 51 1.58 2.16 10.52
C GLY A 51 0.96 1.10 9.62
N THR A 52 -0.25 0.63 9.95
CA THR A 52 -1.00 -0.36 9.18
C THR A 52 -1.71 0.29 7.99
N PHE A 53 -1.80 -0.40 6.86
CA PHE A 53 -2.66 0.01 5.75
C PHE A 53 -4.12 -0.44 5.96
N ASP A 54 -5.06 0.50 6.07
CA ASP A 54 -6.50 0.26 6.15
C ASP A 54 -7.09 0.19 4.73
N PHE A 55 -7.48 -1.02 4.33
CA PHE A 55 -8.06 -1.30 3.02
C PHE A 55 -9.54 -0.91 2.96
N LEU A 56 -9.91 -0.16 1.91
CA LEU A 56 -11.29 0.22 1.64
C LEU A 56 -11.91 -0.64 0.55
N PHE A 57 -11.27 -0.67 -0.63
CA PHE A 57 -11.68 -1.44 -1.80
C PHE A 57 -10.53 -1.47 -2.81
N ASN A 58 -10.61 -2.36 -3.80
CA ASN A 58 -9.71 -2.49 -4.92
C ASN A 58 -10.43 -2.09 -6.23
N ILE A 59 -9.81 -1.23 -7.04
CA ILE A 59 -10.38 -0.75 -8.32
C ILE A 59 -10.19 -1.75 -9.47
N CYS A 60 -9.24 -2.68 -9.36
CA CYS A 60 -9.03 -3.70 -10.37
C CYS A 60 -10.09 -4.82 -10.23
N PRO A 61 -10.62 -5.36 -11.34
CA PRO A 61 -11.53 -6.49 -11.29
C PRO A 61 -10.84 -7.69 -10.64
N THR A 62 -11.41 -8.21 -9.56
CA THR A 62 -10.91 -9.44 -8.92
C THR A 62 -11.70 -10.63 -9.46
N GLU A 63 -11.01 -11.73 -9.83
CA GLU A 63 -11.63 -12.93 -10.43
C GLU A 63 -12.79 -13.51 -9.61
N ASN A 64 -12.76 -13.36 -8.28
CA ASN A 64 -13.79 -13.90 -7.38
C ASN A 64 -14.78 -12.85 -6.85
N GLY A 65 -14.57 -11.56 -7.10
CA GLY A 65 -15.42 -10.46 -6.59
C GLY A 65 -15.46 -10.28 -5.06
N LEU A 66 -14.77 -11.13 -4.28
CA LEU A 66 -14.89 -11.21 -2.82
C LEU A 66 -14.01 -10.23 -2.03
N LEU A 67 -13.06 -9.53 -2.67
CA LEU A 67 -12.22 -8.57 -1.94
C LEU A 67 -12.98 -7.28 -1.62
N ASN A 68 -13.86 -6.85 -2.51
CA ASN A 68 -14.56 -5.59 -2.37
C ASN A 68 -15.81 -5.70 -1.50
N PRO A 69 -16.18 -4.62 -0.78
CA PRO A 69 -17.45 -4.55 -0.10
C PRO A 69 -18.62 -4.76 -1.08
N PRO A 70 -19.71 -5.45 -0.67
CA PRO A 70 -20.81 -5.80 -1.57
C PRO A 70 -21.57 -4.58 -2.12
N ASN A 71 -21.52 -3.45 -1.42
CA ASN A 71 -22.21 -2.22 -1.79
C ASN A 71 -21.24 -1.15 -2.30
N LEU A 72 -20.24 -1.54 -3.11
CA LEU A 72 -19.31 -0.60 -3.72
C LEU A 72 -20.05 0.27 -4.75
N PRO A 73 -19.89 1.61 -4.73
CA PRO A 73 -20.53 2.49 -5.71
C PRO A 73 -20.18 2.13 -7.17
N VAL A 74 -21.17 2.30 -8.05
CA VAL A 74 -21.00 2.07 -9.49
C VAL A 74 -19.95 3.02 -10.06
N GLY A 75 -19.04 2.49 -10.89
CA GLY A 75 -18.01 3.29 -11.57
C GLY A 75 -16.68 3.43 -10.81
N PHE A 76 -16.54 2.79 -9.64
CA PHE A 76 -15.27 2.72 -8.92
C PHE A 76 -14.28 1.72 -9.53
N LEU A 77 -14.77 0.76 -10.33
CA LEU A 77 -13.95 -0.31 -10.89
C LEU A 77 -13.43 0.02 -12.30
N PHE A 78 -12.23 -0.48 -12.58
CA PHE A 78 -11.70 -0.56 -13.94
C PHE A 78 -12.57 -1.47 -14.80
N GLN A 79 -12.62 -1.12 -16.08
CA GLN A 79 -13.31 -1.92 -17.09
C GLN A 79 -12.37 -2.94 -17.77
N SER A 80 -11.07 -2.85 -17.54
CA SER A 80 -10.06 -3.74 -18.14
C SER A 80 -9.15 -4.36 -17.09
N VAL A 81 -8.66 -5.56 -17.38
CA VAL A 81 -7.59 -6.22 -16.62
C VAL A 81 -6.31 -5.40 -16.75
N GLU A 82 -5.63 -5.17 -15.63
CA GLU A 82 -4.35 -4.47 -15.61
C GLU A 82 -3.21 -5.42 -15.96
N CYS A 83 -2.19 -4.91 -16.67
CA CYS A 83 -0.97 -5.68 -16.92
C CYS A 83 0.05 -5.37 -15.81
N ILE A 84 0.62 -6.43 -15.24
CA ILE A 84 1.54 -6.34 -14.11
C ILE A 84 2.93 -6.80 -14.58
N SER A 85 3.96 -6.05 -14.18
CA SER A 85 5.35 -6.50 -14.30
C SER A 85 5.88 -6.93 -12.95
N SER A 86 6.49 -8.12 -12.90
CA SER A 86 6.97 -8.75 -11.66
C SER A 86 8.49 -8.89 -11.66
N TYR A 87 9.11 -8.50 -10.55
CA TYR A 87 10.56 -8.51 -10.38
C TYR A 87 10.96 -9.16 -9.06
N LEU A 88 12.05 -9.93 -9.07
CA LEU A 88 12.67 -10.45 -7.85
C LEU A 88 13.70 -9.44 -7.31
N LEU A 89 13.48 -8.97 -6.10
CA LEU A 89 14.39 -8.13 -5.36
C LEU A 89 15.24 -9.00 -4.42
N ARG A 90 16.52 -9.16 -4.74
CA ARG A 90 17.52 -9.74 -3.84
C ARG A 90 18.71 -8.80 -3.76
N ARG A 91 18.97 -8.27 -2.57
CA ARG A 91 20.11 -7.39 -2.33
C ARG A 91 20.88 -7.86 -1.10
N PRO A 92 21.96 -8.64 -1.27
CA PRO A 92 22.93 -8.82 -0.20
C PRO A 92 23.62 -7.48 0.07
N GLY A 93 23.88 -7.16 1.34
CA GLY A 93 24.48 -5.88 1.67
C GLY A 93 25.08 -5.83 3.06
N LYS A 94 26.12 -5.02 3.20
CA LYS A 94 26.62 -4.53 4.49
C LYS A 94 26.11 -3.11 4.65
N TYR A 95 25.48 -2.84 5.79
CA TYR A 95 24.89 -1.53 6.09
C TYR A 95 25.81 -0.76 7.05
N MET A 96 25.87 0.56 6.88
CA MET A 96 26.60 1.46 7.78
C MET A 96 25.84 2.77 7.86
N CYS A 97 25.32 3.10 9.05
CA CYS A 97 24.73 4.42 9.30
C CYS A 97 25.83 5.40 9.71
N LYS A 98 25.93 6.54 9.03
CA LYS A 98 26.86 7.63 9.37
C LYS A 98 26.17 8.84 9.99
N GLY A 99 24.84 8.84 10.03
CA GLY A 99 24.02 9.90 10.61
C GLY A 99 23.67 9.63 12.07
N SER A 100 23.02 10.60 12.71
CA SER A 100 22.45 10.46 14.05
C SER A 100 21.17 9.63 14.06
N GLU A 101 20.56 9.40 12.89
CA GLU A 101 19.34 8.61 12.73
C GLU A 101 19.41 7.80 11.43
N GLY A 102 18.73 6.65 11.41
CA GLY A 102 18.53 5.89 10.19
C GLY A 102 17.60 4.71 10.37
N ALA A 103 17.16 4.13 9.24
CA ALA A 103 16.36 2.91 9.21
C ALA A 103 16.98 1.88 8.26
N ILE A 104 16.83 0.62 8.62
CA ILE A 104 17.17 -0.51 7.77
C ILE A 104 15.93 -1.39 7.65
N LEU A 105 15.59 -1.77 6.42
CA LEU A 105 14.67 -2.87 6.11
C LEU A 105 15.50 -4.05 5.59
N VAL A 106 15.44 -5.16 6.29
CA VAL A 106 16.10 -6.41 5.89
C VAL A 106 15.06 -7.35 5.30
N LEU A 107 15.37 -7.93 4.14
CA LEU A 107 14.54 -8.88 3.41
C LEU A 107 15.37 -10.17 3.18
N PRO A 108 15.48 -11.06 4.19
CA PRO A 108 16.42 -12.19 4.16
C PRO A 108 16.22 -13.13 2.97
N GLU A 109 14.96 -13.40 2.61
CA GLU A 109 14.60 -14.26 1.47
C GLU A 109 14.42 -13.48 0.15
N GLY A 110 14.65 -12.16 0.20
CA GLY A 110 14.32 -11.21 -0.86
C GLY A 110 12.85 -10.79 -0.82
N ALA A 111 12.42 -10.17 -1.90
CA ALA A 111 11.04 -9.74 -2.10
C ALA A 111 10.63 -9.88 -3.57
N ILE A 112 9.32 -9.87 -3.81
CA ILE A 112 8.72 -9.71 -5.12
C ILE A 112 8.20 -8.28 -5.18
N GLN A 113 8.57 -7.56 -6.23
CA GLN A 113 7.99 -6.27 -6.57
C GLN A 113 7.10 -6.43 -7.79
N ASP A 114 5.86 -6.00 -7.67
CA ASP A 114 4.90 -5.94 -8.77
C ASP A 114 4.55 -4.49 -9.04
N ASP A 115 4.64 -4.09 -10.31
CA ASP A 115 4.32 -2.75 -10.79
C ASP A 115 3.19 -2.81 -11.83
N ALA A 116 2.23 -1.90 -11.73
CA ALA A 116 1.25 -1.68 -12.79
C ALA A 116 1.96 -1.08 -14.01
N ILE A 117 1.78 -1.67 -15.20
CA ILE A 117 2.40 -1.14 -16.42
C ILE A 117 1.73 0.17 -16.84
N SER A 118 0.41 0.29 -16.66
CA SER A 118 -0.37 1.43 -17.14
C SER A 118 -0.72 2.42 -16.03
N THR A 119 0.27 2.89 -15.27
CA THR A 119 0.05 3.83 -14.14
C THR A 119 -0.74 5.09 -14.52
N GLY A 120 -0.64 5.57 -15.76
CA GLY A 120 -1.43 6.70 -16.24
C GLY A 120 -2.95 6.47 -16.17
N ARG A 121 -3.42 5.23 -16.37
CA ARG A 121 -4.86 4.90 -16.27
C ARG A 121 -5.36 4.96 -14.83
N PHE A 122 -4.49 4.62 -13.88
CA PHE A 122 -4.77 4.75 -12.44
C PHE A 122 -4.88 6.23 -12.06
N GLU A 123 -3.96 7.04 -12.57
CA GLU A 123 -3.97 8.48 -12.34
C GLU A 123 -5.22 9.15 -12.92
N ASP A 124 -5.60 8.81 -14.16
CA ASP A 124 -6.81 9.34 -14.80
C ASP A 124 -8.07 9.00 -14.01
N LEU A 125 -8.19 7.76 -13.54
CA LEU A 125 -9.33 7.35 -12.72
C LEU A 125 -9.31 8.04 -11.35
N ALA A 126 -8.13 8.17 -10.72
CA ALA A 126 -7.98 8.88 -9.45
C ALA A 126 -8.33 10.37 -9.57
N LYS A 127 -7.97 11.03 -10.68
CA LYS A 127 -8.39 12.41 -10.97
C LYS A 127 -9.90 12.51 -11.15
N LEU A 128 -10.51 11.53 -11.81
CA LEU A 128 -11.94 11.52 -12.08
C LEU A 128 -12.78 11.23 -10.82
N ARG A 129 -12.33 10.29 -9.98
CA ARG A 129 -13.14 9.70 -8.89
C ARG A 129 -12.58 9.92 -7.49
N GLY A 130 -11.40 10.51 -7.33
CA GLY A 130 -10.72 10.62 -6.04
C GLY A 130 -11.53 11.33 -4.96
N VAL A 131 -12.33 12.33 -5.34
CA VAL A 131 -13.27 13.00 -4.41
C VAL A 131 -14.35 12.03 -3.93
N GLU A 132 -14.94 11.24 -4.83
CA GLU A 132 -15.96 10.23 -4.48
C GLU A 132 -15.37 9.14 -3.58
N TRP A 133 -14.13 8.72 -3.81
CA TRP A 133 -13.43 7.76 -2.97
C TRP A 133 -13.18 8.29 -1.56
N TYR A 134 -12.79 9.56 -1.45
CA TYR A 134 -12.59 10.24 -0.18
C TYR A 134 -13.91 10.37 0.61
N GLU A 135 -14.99 10.77 -0.04
CA GLU A 135 -16.32 10.83 0.58
C GLU A 135 -16.85 9.44 0.95
N TYR A 136 -16.60 8.42 0.14
CA TYR A 136 -16.90 7.04 0.48
C TYR A 136 -16.19 6.60 1.76
N ALA A 137 -14.89 6.86 1.89
CA ALA A 137 -14.13 6.52 3.08
C ALA A 137 -14.70 7.20 4.35
N LYS A 138 -15.10 8.48 4.25
CA LYS A 138 -15.80 9.18 5.35
C LYS A 138 -17.15 8.56 5.68
N PHE A 139 -17.95 8.24 4.66
CA PHE A 139 -19.24 7.55 4.83
C PHE A 139 -19.08 6.20 5.54
N ARG A 140 -17.95 5.51 5.31
CA ARG A 140 -17.55 4.29 6.02
C ARG A 140 -17.09 4.52 7.46
N GLY A 141 -17.19 5.74 7.98
CA GLY A 141 -16.80 6.11 9.34
C GLY A 141 -15.28 6.24 9.53
N ARG A 142 -14.50 6.32 8.45
CA ARG A 142 -13.05 6.52 8.55
C ARG A 142 -12.73 8.00 8.71
N ASN A 143 -11.99 8.33 9.76
CA ASN A 143 -11.47 9.67 9.98
C ASN A 143 -10.17 9.87 9.19
N ILE A 144 -10.31 10.23 7.91
CA ILE A 144 -9.17 10.42 7.00
C ILE A 144 -8.89 11.90 6.73
N SER A 145 -7.62 12.28 6.86
CA SER A 145 -7.16 13.62 6.50
C SER A 145 -7.12 13.80 4.98
N ASN A 146 -7.27 15.04 4.51
CA ASN A 146 -7.13 15.35 3.10
C ASN A 146 -5.70 15.01 2.64
N GLY A 147 -5.57 14.39 1.46
CA GLY A 147 -4.29 13.94 0.92
C GLY A 147 -3.73 12.66 1.56
N SER A 148 -4.48 11.98 2.44
CA SER A 148 -4.05 10.73 3.08
C SER A 148 -4.58 9.47 2.40
N LEU A 149 -5.39 9.62 1.34
CA LEU A 149 -5.87 8.49 0.56
C LEU A 149 -4.79 8.06 -0.44
N TYR A 150 -4.49 6.77 -0.46
CA TYR A 150 -3.54 6.17 -1.38
C TYR A 150 -4.27 5.31 -2.40
N LEU A 151 -3.83 5.40 -3.66
CA LEU A 151 -4.08 4.42 -4.69
C LEU A 151 -2.80 3.65 -4.95
N VAL A 152 -2.84 2.33 -4.77
CA VAL A 152 -1.67 1.47 -4.92
C VAL A 152 -1.46 1.14 -6.39
N THR A 153 -0.33 1.56 -6.95
CA THR A 153 0.09 1.25 -8.33
C THR A 153 1.26 0.26 -8.39
N SER A 154 1.90 -0.01 -7.26
CA SER A 154 2.92 -1.05 -7.11
C SER A 154 3.01 -1.51 -5.66
N PHE A 155 3.57 -2.68 -5.43
CA PHE A 155 3.89 -3.15 -4.09
C PHE A 155 5.17 -3.99 -4.07
N THR A 156 5.78 -4.09 -2.90
CA THR A 156 6.87 -5.03 -2.61
C THR A 156 6.45 -5.94 -1.48
N LYS A 157 6.48 -7.26 -1.70
CA LYS A 157 6.10 -8.29 -0.72
C LYS A 157 7.24 -9.25 -0.45
N CYS A 158 7.32 -9.73 0.78
CA CYS A 158 8.29 -10.73 1.22
C CYS A 158 7.63 -11.70 2.19
N THR A 159 8.26 -12.85 2.37
CA THR A 159 7.89 -13.88 3.35
C THR A 159 8.49 -13.61 4.73
N GLN A 160 9.65 -12.95 4.76
CA GLN A 160 10.38 -12.61 5.97
C GLN A 160 10.96 -11.21 5.85
N TRP A 161 10.85 -10.45 6.94
CA TRP A 161 11.38 -9.10 7.03
C TRP A 161 11.84 -8.78 8.45
N GLY A 162 12.65 -7.74 8.58
CA GLY A 162 12.99 -7.15 9.86
C GLY A 162 13.34 -5.67 9.69
N ILE A 163 12.96 -4.86 10.66
CA ILE A 163 13.28 -3.43 10.70
C ILE A 163 14.23 -3.13 11.87
N ALA A 164 15.14 -2.20 11.65
CA ALA A 164 15.98 -1.64 12.70
C ALA A 164 16.02 -0.11 12.55
N LEU A 165 15.99 0.58 13.69
CA LEU A 165 16.13 2.03 13.78
C LEU A 165 17.33 2.39 14.63
N PHE A 166 18.02 3.43 14.22
CA PHE A 166 19.19 3.99 14.90
C PHE A 166 18.85 5.42 15.33
#